data_AF-A0AAR5PT74-F1
#
_entry.id   AF-A0AAR5PT74-F1
#
_cell.length_a   1.000
_cell.length_b   1.000
_cell.length_c   1.000
_cell.angle_alpha   90.00
_cell.angle_beta   90.00
_cell.angle_gamma   90.00
#
_symmetry.space_group_name_H-M   'P 1'
#
loop_
_entity.id
_entity.type
_entity.pdbx_description
1 polymer ?
#
loop_
_entity_poly.entity_id
_entity_poly.type
_entity_poly.pdbx_seq_one_letter_code
_entity_poly.pdbx_strand_id
1 'polypeptide(L)'
;MEVTKNLNFLNELALSLGEQPIHTFPVKPYLEKELSKTSGEFATNASLFRSNNSGFSIAKINSVHNIFNSLHYRLAKEKYDTVYKEGYDETLMFHGTKQDFLDGICTFNFDRSKIRTHKFGCGISFASNSFYATHYHHDNKKRQDKVMIIAKVLVGRTFEIGNQAMTIPKTMCYTSKNVPQTVIVKYDDHTFLPVAIVHYRGQHFNQDVLSNMSSYFGLGSIYEMM
;
A
#
# COMPACT_ATOMS: atom_id res chain seq x y z
N MET A 1 30.46 -32.92 -3.87
CA MET A 1 29.00 -33.11 -3.93
C MET A 1 28.46 -32.12 -4.94
N GLU A 2 27.85 -32.58 -6.02
CA GLU A 2 27.36 -31.71 -7.10
C GLU A 2 25.94 -31.25 -6.77
N VAL A 3 25.71 -29.94 -6.71
CA VAL A 3 24.40 -29.36 -6.42
C VAL A 3 23.66 -29.16 -7.74
N THR A 4 22.55 -29.86 -7.93
CA THR A 4 21.69 -29.72 -9.12
C THR A 4 20.62 -28.65 -8.88
N LYS A 5 20.36 -27.81 -9.90
CA LYS A 5 19.33 -26.77 -9.82
C LYS A 5 17.94 -27.41 -9.87
N ASN A 6 17.11 -27.14 -8.86
CA ASN A 6 15.69 -27.48 -8.91
C ASN A 6 14.95 -26.48 -9.81
N LEU A 7 14.56 -26.93 -11.01
CA LEU A 7 13.83 -26.11 -11.99
C LEU A 7 12.37 -25.87 -11.58
N ASN A 8 11.83 -26.68 -10.67
CA ASN A 8 10.46 -26.60 -10.16
C ASN A 8 10.36 -25.80 -8.83
N PHE A 9 11.48 -25.28 -8.34
CA PHE A 9 11.57 -24.63 -7.03
C PHE A 9 10.50 -23.54 -6.80
N LEU A 10 10.24 -22.70 -7.80
CA LEU A 10 9.25 -21.62 -7.65
C LEU A 10 7.82 -22.14 -7.47
N ASN A 11 7.45 -23.24 -8.13
CA ASN A 11 6.13 -23.85 -7.97
C ASN A 11 6.00 -24.53 -6.62
N GLU A 12 7.05 -25.23 -6.18
CA GLU A 12 7.11 -25.83 -4.86
C GLU A 12 7.00 -24.77 -3.77
N LEU A 13 7.77 -23.68 -3.87
CA LEU A 13 7.70 -22.55 -2.96
C LEU A 13 6.32 -21.89 -2.95
N ALA A 14 5.70 -21.71 -4.13
CA ALA A 14 4.35 -21.19 -4.21
C ALA A 14 3.35 -22.07 -3.47
N LEU A 15 3.34 -23.38 -3.72
CA LEU A 15 2.48 -24.32 -3.02
C LEU A 15 2.73 -24.32 -1.51
N SER A 16 4.00 -24.36 -1.09
CA SER A 16 4.38 -24.33 0.33
C SER A 16 3.90 -23.07 1.04
N LEU A 17 3.83 -21.94 0.34
CA LEU A 17 3.33 -20.68 0.88
C LEU A 17 1.82 -20.49 0.63
N GLY A 18 1.12 -21.44 0.02
CA GLY A 18 -0.31 -21.35 -0.28
C GLY A 18 -0.65 -20.36 -1.40
N GLU A 19 0.26 -20.16 -2.35
CA GLU A 19 0.03 -19.51 -3.63
C GLU A 19 -0.22 -20.53 -4.74
N GLN A 20 -0.93 -20.10 -5.79
CA GLN A 20 -1.09 -20.92 -6.99
C GLN A 20 0.22 -20.93 -7.80
N PRO A 21 0.69 -22.10 -8.27
CA PRO A 21 1.81 -22.20 -9.19
C PRO A 21 1.60 -21.39 -10.46
N ILE A 22 2.69 -20.90 -11.05
CA ILE A 22 2.64 -20.24 -12.36
C ILE A 22 3.36 -21.11 -13.37
N HIS A 23 2.60 -21.59 -14.36
CA HIS A 23 3.12 -22.45 -15.41
C HIS A 23 3.77 -21.66 -16.56
N THR A 24 3.48 -20.37 -16.69
CA THR A 24 4.07 -19.47 -17.69
C THR A 24 4.31 -18.08 -17.10
N PHE A 25 5.56 -17.60 -17.17
CA PHE A 25 5.87 -16.23 -16.75
C PHE A 25 5.35 -15.23 -17.79
N PRO A 26 4.60 -14.18 -17.39
CA PRO A 26 4.20 -13.15 -18.32
C PRO A 26 5.41 -12.32 -18.78
N VAL A 27 5.28 -11.60 -19.89
CA VAL A 27 6.30 -10.65 -20.39
C VAL A 27 6.63 -9.58 -19.33
N LYS A 28 5.67 -9.27 -18.45
CA LYS A 28 5.85 -8.46 -17.24
C LYS A 28 5.76 -9.35 -16.00
N PRO A 29 6.47 -9.04 -14.90
CA PRO A 29 6.41 -9.84 -13.67
C PRO A 29 5.08 -9.71 -12.90
N TYR A 30 4.18 -8.85 -13.36
CA TYR A 30 2.84 -8.68 -12.79
C TYR A 30 1.75 -8.75 -13.86
N LEU A 31 0.56 -9.21 -13.44
CA LEU A 31 -0.67 -9.19 -14.20
C LEU A 31 -1.60 -8.10 -13.63
N GLU A 32 -2.22 -7.34 -14.52
CA GLU A 32 -3.24 -6.35 -14.18
C GLU A 32 -4.56 -6.73 -14.87
N LYS A 33 -5.66 -6.76 -14.12
CA LYS A 33 -6.97 -7.10 -14.66
C LYS A 33 -8.03 -6.13 -14.16
N GLU A 34 -8.75 -5.49 -15.07
CA GLU A 34 -9.89 -4.67 -14.69
C GLU A 34 -10.98 -5.54 -14.05
N LEU A 35 -11.46 -5.12 -12.87
CA LEU A 35 -12.48 -5.83 -12.12
C LEU A 35 -13.86 -5.50 -12.66
N SER A 36 -14.69 -6.53 -12.86
CA SER A 36 -16.11 -6.35 -13.14
C SER A 36 -16.79 -5.60 -11.99
N LYS A 37 -17.63 -4.61 -12.31
CA LYS A 37 -18.41 -3.85 -11.32
C LYS A 37 -19.35 -4.72 -10.47
N THR A 38 -19.68 -5.93 -10.95
CA THR A 38 -20.53 -6.90 -10.25
C THR A 38 -19.74 -7.90 -9.40
N SER A 39 -18.40 -7.88 -9.43
CA SER A 39 -17.59 -8.82 -8.64
C SER A 39 -17.55 -8.43 -7.16
N GLY A 40 -17.44 -9.44 -6.28
CA GLY A 40 -17.26 -9.20 -4.84
C GLY A 40 -15.96 -8.46 -4.52
N GLU A 41 -14.90 -8.70 -5.30
CA GLU A 41 -13.62 -8.00 -5.17
C GLU A 41 -13.75 -6.50 -5.50
N PHE A 42 -14.48 -6.16 -6.57
CA PHE A 42 -14.78 -4.76 -6.89
C PHE A 42 -15.60 -4.13 -5.77
N ALA A 43 -16.67 -4.79 -5.31
CA ALA A 43 -17.53 -4.28 -4.25
C ALA A 43 -16.75 -4.02 -2.95
N THR A 44 -15.83 -4.91 -2.58
CA THR A 44 -14.96 -4.79 -1.40
C THR A 44 -14.03 -3.59 -1.53
N ASN A 45 -13.25 -3.52 -2.62
CA ASN A 45 -12.29 -2.43 -2.84
C ASN A 45 -12.98 -1.07 -3.01
N ALA A 46 -14.13 -1.03 -3.69
CA ALA A 46 -14.91 0.19 -3.87
C ALA A 46 -15.54 0.67 -2.55
N SER A 47 -16.03 -0.24 -1.71
CA SER A 47 -16.55 0.10 -0.38
C SER A 47 -15.44 0.63 0.53
N LEU A 48 -14.27 -0.03 0.53
CA LEU A 48 -13.09 0.42 1.26
C LEU A 48 -12.70 1.83 0.84
N PHE A 49 -12.62 2.11 -0.48
CA PHE A 49 -12.32 3.45 -1.00
C PHE A 49 -13.37 4.49 -0.59
N ARG A 50 -14.65 4.18 -0.76
CA ARG A 50 -15.74 5.15 -0.53
C ARG A 50 -15.95 5.48 0.95
N SER A 51 -15.57 4.59 1.87
CA SER A 51 -15.73 4.76 3.32
C SER A 51 -15.28 6.13 3.83
N ASN A 52 -14.21 6.67 3.24
CA ASN A 52 -13.65 7.97 3.61
C ASN A 52 -13.52 8.93 2.42
N ASN A 53 -13.96 8.57 1.21
CA ASN A 53 -13.67 9.32 -0.01
C ASN A 53 -14.88 9.47 -0.94
N SER A 54 -16.06 9.74 -0.37
CA SER A 54 -17.33 9.88 -1.10
C SER A 54 -17.35 11.05 -2.09
N GLY A 55 -16.51 12.07 -1.90
CA GLY A 55 -16.36 13.21 -2.81
C GLY A 55 -15.67 12.89 -4.14
N PHE A 56 -15.11 11.67 -4.29
CA PHE A 56 -14.44 11.23 -5.51
C PHE A 56 -15.17 10.05 -6.15
N SER A 57 -15.27 10.08 -7.48
CA SER A 57 -15.93 9.04 -8.27
C SER A 57 -14.93 7.99 -8.75
N ILE A 58 -15.22 6.70 -8.55
CA ILE A 58 -14.39 5.61 -9.06
C ILE A 58 -14.64 5.45 -10.55
N ALA A 59 -13.59 5.55 -11.37
CA ALA A 59 -13.64 5.30 -12.80
C ALA A 59 -13.51 3.79 -13.08
N LYS A 60 -12.49 3.14 -12.51
CA LYS A 60 -12.26 1.69 -12.58
C LYS A 60 -11.37 1.21 -11.44
N ILE A 61 -11.39 -0.09 -11.19
CA ILE A 61 -10.48 -0.75 -10.25
C ILE A 61 -9.84 -1.93 -11.00
N ASN A 62 -8.52 -2.00 -10.94
CA ASN A 62 -7.75 -3.07 -11.54
C ASN A 62 -7.12 -3.90 -10.42
N SER A 63 -7.28 -5.21 -10.42
CA SER A 63 -6.50 -6.08 -9.54
C SER A 63 -5.08 -6.23 -10.07
N VAL A 64 -4.13 -6.37 -9.15
CA VAL A 64 -2.71 -6.52 -9.42
C VAL A 64 -2.25 -7.83 -8.80
N HIS A 65 -1.60 -8.67 -9.61
CA HIS A 65 -1.00 -9.91 -9.15
C HIS A 65 0.44 -10.02 -9.62
N ASN A 66 1.39 -10.04 -8.69
CA ASN A 66 2.80 -10.29 -8.96
C ASN A 66 3.25 -11.45 -8.07
N ILE A 67 3.58 -12.60 -8.67
CA ILE A 67 3.90 -13.81 -7.91
C ILE A 67 5.14 -13.64 -7.04
N PHE A 68 6.18 -12.96 -7.53
CA PHE A 68 7.42 -12.77 -6.77
C PHE A 68 7.17 -11.92 -5.52
N ASN A 69 6.43 -10.82 -5.69
CA ASN A 69 6.04 -9.99 -4.56
C ASN A 69 5.10 -10.73 -3.61
N SER A 70 4.21 -11.59 -4.12
CA SER A 70 3.32 -12.40 -3.28
C SER A 70 4.09 -13.41 -2.46
N LEU A 71 5.04 -14.15 -3.06
CA LEU A 71 5.89 -15.10 -2.36
C LEU A 71 6.76 -14.42 -1.31
N HIS A 72 7.40 -13.28 -1.64
CA HIS A 72 8.15 -12.51 -0.66
C HIS A 72 7.26 -12.01 0.49
N TYR A 73 6.05 -11.55 0.20
CA TYR A 73 5.09 -11.12 1.22
C TYR A 73 4.70 -12.27 2.15
N ARG A 74 4.49 -13.47 1.62
CA ARG A 74 4.20 -14.65 2.43
C ARG A 74 5.38 -15.13 3.25
N LEU A 75 6.60 -15.07 2.71
CA LEU A 75 7.81 -15.29 3.51
C LEU A 75 7.95 -14.24 4.63
N ALA A 76 7.58 -12.99 4.37
CA ALA A 76 7.55 -11.96 5.40
C ALA A 76 6.53 -12.30 6.50
N LYS A 77 5.35 -12.83 6.15
CA LYS A 77 4.38 -13.34 7.15
C LYS A 77 4.95 -14.45 8.01
N GLU A 78 5.56 -15.47 7.39
CA GLU A 78 6.24 -16.54 8.12
C GLU A 78 7.31 -15.98 9.07
N LYS A 79 8.08 -14.97 8.66
CA LYS A 79 9.04 -14.29 9.54
C LYS A 79 8.36 -13.59 10.73
N TYR A 80 7.21 -12.95 10.53
CA TYR A 80 6.46 -12.34 11.62
C TYR A 80 5.98 -13.38 12.63
N ASP A 81 5.45 -14.50 12.14
CA ASP A 81 4.91 -15.60 12.95
C ASP A 81 6.01 -16.37 13.70
N THR A 82 7.17 -16.57 13.07
CA THR A 82 8.25 -17.42 13.61
C THR A 82 9.35 -16.66 14.34
N VAL A 83 9.73 -15.47 13.86
CA VAL A 83 10.87 -14.70 14.40
C VAL A 83 10.40 -13.61 15.34
N TYR A 84 9.39 -12.82 14.94
CA TYR A 84 8.99 -11.64 15.71
C TYR A 84 8.09 -12.03 16.88
N LYS A 85 7.07 -12.89 16.68
CA LYS A 85 6.16 -13.38 17.74
C LYS A 85 5.41 -12.32 18.56
N GLU A 86 5.48 -11.05 18.14
CA GLU A 86 4.79 -9.90 18.76
C GLU A 86 3.33 -9.75 18.27
N GLY A 87 2.92 -10.57 17.29
CA GLY A 87 1.63 -10.46 16.61
C GLY A 87 1.57 -9.30 15.62
N TYR A 88 0.72 -9.46 14.60
CA TYR A 88 0.47 -8.47 13.57
C TYR A 88 -0.96 -8.55 13.06
N ASP A 89 -1.37 -7.47 12.40
CA ASP A 89 -2.61 -7.41 11.64
C ASP A 89 -2.28 -7.28 10.14
N GLU A 90 -2.93 -8.07 9.30
CA GLU A 90 -2.91 -7.88 7.84
C GLU A 90 -4.04 -6.91 7.47
N THR A 91 -3.68 -5.71 7.02
CA THR A 91 -4.65 -4.65 6.73
C THR A 91 -4.55 -4.18 5.28
N LEU A 92 -5.70 -3.89 4.66
CA LEU A 92 -5.73 -3.18 3.39
C LEU A 92 -5.57 -1.68 3.63
N MET A 93 -4.55 -1.08 3.04
CA MET A 93 -4.24 0.34 3.18
C MET A 93 -3.99 1.00 1.83
N PHE A 94 -4.04 2.32 1.81
CA PHE A 94 -3.91 3.12 0.61
C PHE A 94 -2.52 3.74 0.48
N HIS A 95 -2.02 3.81 -0.74
CA HIS A 95 -0.85 4.58 -1.11
C HIS A 95 -1.18 5.47 -2.32
N GLY A 96 -1.23 6.77 -2.11
CA GLY A 96 -1.41 7.74 -3.20
C GLY A 96 -0.13 7.89 -4.00
N THR A 97 -0.23 7.84 -5.33
CA THR A 97 0.93 7.97 -6.23
C THR A 97 0.52 8.53 -7.59
N LYS A 98 1.50 8.97 -8.39
CA LYS A 98 1.28 9.38 -9.78
C LYS A 98 1.17 8.15 -10.69
N GLN A 99 0.38 8.25 -11.76
CA GLN A 99 0.23 7.21 -12.79
C GLN A 99 1.58 6.67 -13.28
N ASP A 100 2.54 7.57 -13.49
CA ASP A 100 3.88 7.26 -14.02
C ASP A 100 4.69 6.28 -13.15
N PHE A 101 4.34 6.15 -11.85
CA PHE A 101 5.01 5.24 -10.94
C PHE A 101 4.33 3.87 -10.81
N LEU A 102 3.12 3.68 -11.37
CA LEU A 102 2.36 2.44 -11.18
C LEU A 102 3.09 1.21 -11.74
N ASP A 103 3.62 1.28 -12.96
CA ASP A 103 4.32 0.14 -13.60
C ASP A 103 5.56 -0.25 -12.78
N GLY A 104 6.33 0.73 -12.31
CA GLY A 104 7.48 0.49 -11.44
C GLY A 104 7.10 -0.15 -10.11
N ILE A 105 6.04 0.34 -9.45
CA ILE A 105 5.57 -0.21 -8.17
C ILE A 105 5.02 -1.63 -8.35
N CYS A 106 4.24 -1.90 -9.41
CA CYS A 106 3.67 -3.23 -9.63
C CYS A 106 4.74 -4.25 -10.06
N THR A 107 5.79 -3.80 -10.74
CA THR A 107 6.91 -4.63 -11.20
C THR A 107 7.89 -4.95 -10.07
N PHE A 108 8.32 -3.93 -9.33
CA PHE A 108 9.44 -4.02 -8.39
C PHE A 108 9.03 -3.86 -6.92
N ASN A 109 7.72 -3.74 -6.64
CA ASN A 109 7.19 -3.31 -5.35
C ASN A 109 7.54 -1.83 -5.04
N PHE A 110 7.11 -1.32 -3.88
CA PHE A 110 7.45 0.03 -3.44
C PHE A 110 8.94 0.13 -3.10
N ASP A 111 9.59 1.20 -3.57
CA ASP A 111 11.01 1.45 -3.37
C ASP A 111 11.20 2.76 -2.60
N ARG A 112 11.65 2.66 -1.34
CA ARG A 112 11.80 3.83 -0.47
C ARG A 112 12.89 4.78 -0.95
N SER A 113 13.87 4.30 -1.72
CA SER A 113 14.94 5.15 -2.27
C SER A 113 14.41 6.17 -3.29
N LYS A 114 13.21 5.94 -3.83
CA LYS A 114 12.54 6.85 -4.78
C LYS A 114 11.68 7.92 -4.08
N ILE A 115 11.50 7.82 -2.76
CA ILE A 115 10.73 8.80 -1.98
C ILE A 115 11.65 9.94 -1.57
N ARG A 116 11.22 11.19 -1.83
CA ARG A 116 12.02 12.40 -1.56
C ARG A 116 11.55 13.17 -0.34
N THR A 117 10.30 12.98 0.06
CA THR A 117 9.63 13.75 1.11
C THR A 117 9.04 12.80 2.13
N HIS A 118 9.37 13.01 3.40
CA HIS A 118 9.00 12.15 4.50
C HIS A 118 8.36 12.98 5.61
N LYS A 119 7.26 12.49 6.18
CA LYS A 119 6.61 13.14 7.33
C LYS A 119 6.78 12.36 8.62
N PHE A 120 6.55 11.05 8.55
CA PHE A 120 6.53 10.16 9.72
C PHE A 120 7.61 9.06 9.63
N GLY A 121 8.56 9.21 8.70
CA GLY A 121 9.63 8.23 8.50
C GLY A 121 10.15 8.13 7.07
N CYS A 122 11.43 7.79 6.93
CA CYS A 122 12.13 7.49 5.69
C CYS A 122 11.86 6.06 5.20
N GLY A 123 10.58 5.69 5.15
CA GLY A 123 10.08 4.42 4.65
C GLY A 123 8.88 4.62 3.72
N ILE A 124 8.14 3.54 3.45
CA ILE A 124 6.93 3.56 2.63
C ILE A 124 5.73 3.91 3.51
N SER A 125 5.05 5.01 3.20
CA SER A 125 3.86 5.44 3.92
C SER A 125 2.58 4.81 3.36
N PHE A 126 1.72 4.32 4.24
CA PHE A 126 0.40 3.79 3.92
C PHE A 126 -0.66 4.46 4.81
N ALA A 127 -1.79 4.85 4.23
CA ALA A 127 -2.88 5.50 4.95
C ALA A 127 -4.07 4.55 5.09
N SER A 128 -4.72 4.55 6.25
CA SER A 128 -5.99 3.83 6.46
C SER A 128 -7.19 4.55 5.82
N ASN A 129 -7.03 5.84 5.53
CA ASN A 129 -8.05 6.70 4.96
C ASN A 129 -7.70 7.07 3.50
N SER A 130 -8.59 6.73 2.57
CA SER A 130 -8.46 7.00 1.13
C SER A 130 -8.44 8.49 0.78
N PHE A 131 -9.19 9.33 1.50
CA PHE A 131 -9.15 10.78 1.31
C PHE A 131 -7.81 11.36 1.73
N TYR A 132 -7.22 10.89 2.84
CA TYR A 132 -5.84 11.25 3.21
C TYR A 132 -4.87 10.85 2.10
N ALA A 133 -4.95 9.61 1.62
CA ALA A 133 -4.10 9.10 0.54
C ALA A 133 -4.26 9.88 -0.79
N THR A 134 -5.35 10.63 -0.97
CA THR A 134 -5.55 11.49 -2.14
C THR A 134 -4.63 12.73 -2.12
N HIS A 135 -4.04 13.10 -0.98
CA HIS A 135 -3.22 14.31 -0.82
C HIS A 135 -1.71 14.06 -0.97
N TYR A 136 -1.29 13.09 -1.77
CA TYR A 136 0.11 12.64 -1.88
C TYR A 136 1.08 13.60 -2.58
N HIS A 137 0.61 14.65 -3.27
CA HIS A 137 1.47 15.63 -3.96
C HIS A 137 0.71 16.94 -4.23
N HIS A 138 1.38 18.10 -4.14
CA HIS A 138 0.77 19.42 -4.37
C HIS A 138 0.06 19.54 -5.73
N ASP A 139 0.73 19.13 -6.81
CA ASP A 139 0.16 19.11 -8.17
C ASP A 139 -1.11 18.25 -8.30
N ASN A 140 -1.32 17.28 -7.38
CA ASN A 140 -2.52 16.45 -7.43
C ASN A 140 -3.78 17.28 -7.18
N LYS A 141 -3.70 18.41 -6.49
CA LYS A 141 -4.87 19.24 -6.17
C LYS A 141 -5.66 19.69 -7.40
N LYS A 142 -4.96 19.97 -8.50
CA LYS A 142 -5.54 20.47 -9.76
C LYS A 142 -5.91 19.36 -10.75
N ARG A 143 -5.43 18.13 -10.53
CA ARG A 143 -5.70 16.99 -11.43
C ARG A 143 -7.10 16.45 -11.19
N GLN A 144 -7.84 16.16 -12.27
CA GLN A 144 -9.13 15.50 -12.18
C GLN A 144 -8.96 13.98 -12.11
N ASP A 145 -8.18 13.40 -13.03
CA ASP A 145 -7.88 11.97 -13.03
C ASP A 145 -6.74 11.64 -12.06
N LYS A 146 -6.97 10.65 -11.22
CA LYS A 146 -6.09 10.27 -10.13
C LYS A 146 -6.01 8.76 -9.99
N VAL A 147 -4.93 8.30 -9.36
CA VAL A 147 -4.74 6.91 -8.98
C VAL A 147 -4.25 6.78 -7.56
N MET A 148 -4.57 5.65 -6.95
CA MET A 148 -3.95 5.19 -5.71
C MET A 148 -3.90 3.66 -5.72
N ILE A 149 -2.94 3.12 -4.98
CA ILE A 149 -2.77 1.68 -4.81
C ILE A 149 -3.45 1.28 -3.50
N ILE A 150 -4.18 0.17 -3.53
CA ILE A 150 -4.55 -0.60 -2.34
C ILE A 150 -3.50 -1.69 -2.18
N ALA A 151 -2.88 -1.74 -1.00
CA ALA A 151 -1.90 -2.74 -0.64
C ALA A 151 -2.34 -3.51 0.61
N LYS A 152 -2.04 -4.80 0.66
CA LYS A 152 -1.98 -5.54 1.93
C LYS A 152 -0.73 -5.09 2.66
N VAL A 153 -0.83 -4.83 3.96
CA VAL A 153 0.29 -4.38 4.79
C VAL A 153 0.29 -5.18 6.08
N LEU A 154 1.46 -5.71 6.44
CA LEU A 154 1.70 -6.33 7.74
C LEU A 154 2.00 -5.23 8.77
N VAL A 155 1.05 -5.03 9.67
CA VAL A 155 1.11 -3.99 10.69
C VAL A 155 1.41 -4.66 12.03
N GLY A 156 2.62 -4.44 12.57
CA GLY A 156 2.97 -4.93 13.90
C GLY A 156 2.10 -4.27 14.97
N ARG A 157 1.85 -4.94 16.10
CA ARG A 157 1.01 -4.38 17.19
C ARG A 157 1.73 -3.32 18.02
N THR A 158 3.05 -3.25 17.93
CA THR A 158 3.89 -2.26 18.57
C THR A 158 4.35 -1.22 17.55
N PHE A 159 4.33 0.05 17.96
CA PHE A 159 4.60 1.19 17.07
C PHE A 159 5.41 2.26 17.77
N GLU A 160 6.25 2.93 16.99
CA GLU A 160 6.84 4.21 17.39
C GLU A 160 6.09 5.38 16.74
N ILE A 161 6.06 6.52 17.43
CA ILE A 161 5.63 7.78 16.81
C ILE A 161 6.75 8.23 15.87
N GLY A 162 6.42 8.25 14.59
CA GLY A 162 7.36 8.57 13.53
C GLY A 162 7.69 10.06 13.43
N ASN A 163 8.86 10.37 12.89
CA ASN A 163 9.28 11.73 12.55
C ASN A 163 10.03 11.73 11.22
N GLN A 164 10.27 12.91 10.65
CA GLN A 164 10.87 13.08 9.32
C GLN A 164 12.28 12.50 9.18
N ALA A 165 13.05 12.42 10.27
CA ALA A 165 14.42 11.93 10.28
C ALA A 165 14.55 10.43 10.63
N MET A 166 13.44 9.75 10.97
CA MET A 166 13.45 8.34 11.36
C MET A 166 13.76 7.46 10.15
N THR A 167 14.89 6.76 10.16
CA THR A 167 15.30 5.87 9.06
C THR A 167 14.99 4.40 9.31
N ILE A 168 14.98 3.98 10.57
CA ILE A 168 14.60 2.64 11.05
C ILE A 168 14.06 2.79 12.49
N PRO A 169 12.85 2.29 12.81
CA PRO A 169 12.33 2.20 14.17
C PRO A 169 13.14 1.20 15.02
N LYS A 170 13.21 1.42 16.33
CA LYS A 170 13.84 0.50 17.28
C LYS A 170 12.95 -0.71 17.61
N THR A 171 11.63 -0.56 17.54
CA THR A 171 10.68 -1.66 17.77
C THR A 171 10.73 -2.67 16.63
N MET A 172 10.53 -3.95 16.99
CA MET A 172 10.35 -5.04 16.04
C MET A 172 9.21 -4.75 15.05
N CYS A 173 9.20 -5.45 13.92
CA CYS A 173 8.28 -5.21 12.79
C CYS A 173 8.47 -3.85 12.10
N TYR A 174 9.44 -3.02 12.53
CA TYR A 174 9.89 -1.78 11.91
C TYR A 174 8.74 -0.97 11.32
N THR A 175 7.83 -0.56 12.21
CA THR A 175 6.64 0.24 11.86
C THR A 175 6.62 1.50 12.72
N SER A 176 6.55 2.67 12.07
CA SER A 176 6.19 3.91 12.76
C SER A 176 4.80 4.36 12.33
N LYS A 177 4.21 5.28 13.11
CA LYS A 177 2.90 5.85 12.82
C LYS A 177 2.85 7.34 13.13
N ASN A 178 1.84 8.02 12.59
CA ASN A 178 1.44 9.31 13.12
C ASN A 178 0.65 9.14 14.43
N VAL A 179 0.47 10.23 15.18
CA VAL A 179 -0.25 10.20 16.47
C VAL A 179 -1.65 9.60 16.34
N PRO A 180 -2.49 10.02 15.35
CA PRO A 180 -3.82 9.41 15.14
C PRO A 180 -3.82 7.97 14.59
N GLN A 181 -2.68 7.40 14.22
CA GLN A 181 -2.57 6.09 13.54
C GLN A 181 -3.33 5.99 12.22
N THR A 182 -3.57 7.13 11.55
CA THR A 182 -4.18 7.17 10.22
C THR A 182 -3.15 6.95 9.10
N VAL A 183 -1.85 7.06 9.43
CA VAL A 183 -0.72 6.76 8.56
C VAL A 183 0.27 5.88 9.32
N ILE A 184 0.71 4.81 8.68
CA ILE A 184 1.83 4.01 9.11
C ILE A 184 2.97 4.11 8.09
N VAL A 185 4.20 3.90 8.55
CA VAL A 185 5.39 3.83 7.69
C VAL A 185 6.07 2.50 7.91
N LYS A 186 6.30 1.77 6.81
CA LYS A 186 7.03 0.50 6.78
C LYS A 186 8.44 0.71 6.27
N TYR A 187 9.41 0.06 6.92
CA TYR A 187 10.83 0.19 6.58
C TYR A 187 11.44 -1.10 6.04
N ASP A 188 10.79 -2.23 6.31
CA ASP A 188 11.14 -3.54 5.76
C ASP A 188 10.46 -3.75 4.41
N ASP A 189 11.24 -4.15 3.42
CA ASP A 189 10.73 -4.59 2.13
C ASP A 189 9.84 -5.83 2.31
N HIS A 190 8.93 -6.03 1.36
CA HIS A 190 8.04 -7.20 1.29
C HIS A 190 7.04 -7.35 2.44
N THR A 191 7.02 -6.47 3.44
CA THR A 191 5.97 -6.42 4.47
C THR A 191 4.67 -5.76 3.98
N PHE A 192 4.58 -5.53 2.68
CA PHE A 192 3.45 -4.96 1.96
C PHE A 192 3.39 -5.51 0.52
N LEU A 193 2.19 -5.55 -0.03
CA LEU A 193 1.90 -6.13 -1.35
C LEU A 193 0.82 -5.31 -2.06
N PRO A 194 1.11 -4.63 -3.19
CA PRO A 194 0.08 -4.07 -4.06
C PRO A 194 -0.90 -5.16 -4.51
N VAL A 195 -2.20 -4.92 -4.33
CA VAL A 195 -3.26 -5.88 -4.73
C VAL A 195 -4.31 -5.26 -5.65
N ALA A 196 -4.49 -3.94 -5.62
CA ALA A 196 -5.36 -3.25 -6.57
C ALA A 196 -4.93 -1.81 -6.85
N ILE A 197 -5.32 -1.30 -8.01
CA ILE A 197 -5.18 0.10 -8.41
C ILE A 197 -6.58 0.67 -8.57
N VAL A 198 -6.86 1.76 -7.87
CA VAL A 198 -8.11 2.51 -8.02
C VAL A 198 -7.84 3.72 -8.89
N HIS A 199 -8.51 3.79 -10.03
CA HIS A 199 -8.58 4.99 -10.86
C HIS A 199 -9.84 5.76 -10.48
N TYR A 200 -9.71 7.04 -10.16
CA TYR A 200 -10.80 7.87 -9.66
C TYR A 200 -10.71 9.30 -10.15
N ARG A 201 -11.84 10.01 -10.09
CA ARG A 201 -12.00 11.38 -10.55
C ARG A 201 -12.61 12.28 -9.51
N GLY A 202 -12.11 13.50 -9.42
CA GLY A 202 -12.66 14.56 -8.57
C GLY A 202 -11.62 15.64 -8.29
N GLN A 203 -12.09 16.80 -7.86
CA GLN A 203 -11.21 17.88 -7.39
C GLN A 203 -11.23 17.92 -5.86
N HIS A 204 -10.13 18.39 -5.28
CA HIS A 204 -10.16 18.73 -3.87
C HIS A 204 -11.06 19.95 -3.69
N PHE A 205 -11.99 19.89 -2.74
CA PHE A 205 -12.82 21.04 -2.41
C PHE A 205 -11.92 22.23 -1.99
N ASN A 206 -12.37 23.46 -2.30
CA ASN A 206 -11.66 24.67 -1.91
C ASN A 206 -11.43 24.72 -0.39
N GLN A 207 -10.30 25.32 0.01
CA GLN A 207 -9.73 25.28 1.36
C GLN A 207 -10.71 25.67 2.49
N ASP A 208 -11.74 26.47 2.19
CA ASP A 208 -12.72 26.97 3.17
C ASP A 208 -13.66 25.89 3.73
N VAL A 209 -13.82 24.75 3.04
CA VAL A 209 -14.64 23.62 3.54
C VAL A 209 -13.80 22.64 4.37
N LEU A 210 -12.48 22.57 4.12
CA LEU A 210 -11.57 21.62 4.75
C LEU A 210 -11.21 22.01 6.20
N SER A 211 -11.22 23.31 6.53
CA SER A 211 -11.02 23.82 7.89
C SER A 211 -12.14 23.39 8.86
N ASN A 212 -13.37 23.22 8.35
CA ASN A 212 -14.50 22.69 9.13
C ASN A 212 -14.47 21.16 9.28
N MET A 213 -13.71 20.44 8.43
CA MET A 213 -13.55 18.99 8.50
C MET A 213 -12.34 18.55 9.33
N SER A 214 -11.33 19.38 9.53
CA SER A 214 -10.16 19.04 10.37
C SER A 214 -10.55 18.74 11.83
N SER A 215 -11.58 19.39 12.35
CA SER A 215 -12.12 19.12 13.69
C SER A 215 -12.87 17.78 13.77
N TYR A 216 -13.48 17.32 12.66
CA TYR A 216 -14.23 16.07 12.60
C TYR A 216 -13.35 14.83 12.43
N PHE A 217 -12.19 14.95 11.79
CA PHE A 217 -11.32 13.82 11.47
C PHE A 217 -10.10 13.68 12.40
N GLY A 218 -9.98 14.50 13.45
CA GLY A 218 -8.80 14.51 14.32
C GLY A 218 -7.49 14.76 13.55
N LEU A 219 -7.60 15.35 12.36
CA LEU A 219 -6.47 15.72 11.53
C LEU A 219 -5.92 17.00 12.15
N GLY A 220 -4.73 16.90 12.77
CA GLY A 220 -3.86 18.05 12.95
C GLY A 220 -3.86 18.87 11.66
N SER A 221 -3.86 20.18 11.81
CA SER A 221 -3.97 21.19 10.77
C SER A 221 -3.66 20.67 9.35
N ILE A 222 -4.58 20.91 8.41
CA ILE A 222 -4.45 20.62 6.97
C ILE A 222 -3.08 21.00 6.37
N TYR A 223 -2.36 21.94 7.01
CA TYR A 223 -0.99 22.32 6.69
C TYR A 223 0.03 21.19 6.84
N GLU A 224 -0.21 20.21 7.70
CA GLU A 224 0.68 19.06 7.81
C GLU A 224 0.38 17.94 6.80
N MET A 225 -0.67 18.05 5.98
CA MET A 225 -0.97 17.09 4.89
C MET A 225 -0.32 17.49 3.56
N MET A 226 0.42 18.60 3.56
CA MET A 226 1.23 19.12 2.46
C MET A 226 2.71 18.89 2.75
#